data_AF-A0A3B9H7P1-F1
#
_entry.id   AF-A0A3B9H7P1-F1
#
_cell.length_a   1.000
_cell.length_b   1.000
_cell.length_c   1.000
_cell.angle_alpha   90.00
_cell.angle_beta   90.00
_cell.angle_gamma   90.00
#
_symmetry.space_group_name_H-M   'P 1'
#
loop_
_entity.id
_entity.type
_entity.pdbx_description
1 polymer ?
#
loop_
_entity_poly.entity_id
_entity_poly.type
_entity_poly.pdbx_seq_one_letter_code
_entity_poly.pdbx_strand_id
1 'polypeptide(L)'
;MGLDLWQIKTVRISEMQVLDDYFDALPGHEFVGVCIDNESLCATIYHTRKLLDDDILHELLHVRFQDWTEDEVVHCTAKLQASFDHQWIVSEARAAV
;
A
#
# COMPACT_ATOMS: atom_id res chain seq x y z
N MET A 1 2.06 7.61 -11.85
CA MET A 1 2.81 6.36 -11.61
C MET A 1 2.62 5.29 -12.70
N GLY A 2 1.84 5.53 -13.76
CA GLY A 2 1.59 4.50 -14.80
C GLY A 2 0.70 3.36 -14.29
N LEU A 3 -0.24 3.68 -13.40
CA LEU A 3 -1.21 2.76 -12.79
C LEU A 3 -2.64 3.10 -13.24
N ASP A 4 -2.77 3.82 -14.35
CA ASP A 4 -4.02 4.35 -14.90
C ASP A 4 -5.04 3.27 -15.30
N LEU A 5 -4.56 2.07 -15.62
CA LEU A 5 -5.41 0.90 -15.91
C LEU A 5 -5.70 0.05 -14.67
N TRP A 6 -5.09 0.36 -13.53
CA TRP A 6 -5.22 -0.43 -12.31
C TRP A 6 -6.41 0.03 -11.48
N GLN A 7 -7.18 -0.94 -11.00
CA GLN A 7 -8.17 -0.69 -9.97
C GLN A 7 -7.53 -0.82 -8.59
N ILE A 8 -7.27 0.30 -7.94
CA ILE A 8 -6.71 0.33 -6.58
C ILE A 8 -7.86 0.44 -5.57
N LYS A 9 -7.91 -0.48 -4.60
CA LYS A 9 -8.89 -0.50 -3.52
C LYS A 9 -8.19 -0.53 -2.17
N THR A 10 -8.87 -0.06 -1.14
CA THR A 10 -8.45 -0.23 0.24
C THR A 10 -9.51 -1.04 0.99
N VAL A 11 -9.06 -1.95 1.86
CA VAL A 11 -9.93 -2.76 2.69
C VAL A 11 -9.39 -2.73 4.12
N ARG A 12 -10.22 -2.23 5.04
CA ARG A 12 -9.91 -2.30 6.45
C ARG A 12 -10.13 -3.72 6.97
N ILE A 13 -9.13 -4.27 7.65
CA ILE A 13 -9.19 -5.56 8.35
C ILE A 13 -8.98 -5.39 9.85
N SER A 14 -9.38 -6.38 10.63
CA SER A 14 -9.08 -6.44 12.06
C SER A 14 -7.64 -6.91 12.27
N GLU A 15 -6.96 -6.37 13.28
CA GLU A 15 -5.66 -6.88 13.76
C GLU A 15 -5.75 -8.36 14.15
N MET A 16 -6.93 -8.84 14.54
CA MET A 16 -7.17 -10.26 14.85
C MET A 16 -7.13 -11.18 13.60
N GLN A 17 -7.10 -10.61 12.40
CA GLN A 17 -6.96 -11.34 11.14
C GLN A 17 -5.49 -11.37 10.65
N VAL A 18 -4.59 -10.67 11.34
CA VAL A 18 -3.17 -10.59 10.99
C VAL A 18 -2.40 -11.53 11.92
N LEU A 19 -1.74 -12.52 11.33
CA LEU A 19 -0.85 -13.44 12.04
C LEU A 19 0.59 -13.03 11.74
N ASP A 20 1.44 -13.07 12.77
CA ASP A 20 2.86 -12.79 12.63
C ASP A 20 3.68 -14.06 12.90
N ASP A 21 4.40 -14.51 11.87
CA ASP A 21 5.25 -15.71 11.94
C ASP A 21 6.40 -15.57 12.95
N TYR A 22 6.78 -14.34 13.31
CA TYR A 22 7.80 -14.08 14.34
C TYR A 22 7.24 -14.15 15.77
N PHE A 23 5.92 -14.14 15.95
CA PHE A 23 5.25 -14.18 17.24
C PHE A 23 4.30 -15.39 17.35
N ASP A 24 4.82 -16.58 17.03
CA ASP A 24 4.10 -17.86 17.13
C ASP A 24 2.75 -17.87 16.36
N ALA A 25 2.64 -17.09 15.28
CA ALA A 25 1.41 -16.89 14.53
C ALA A 25 0.22 -16.45 15.41
N LEU A 26 0.49 -15.64 16.43
CA LEU A 26 -0.56 -15.03 17.24
C LEU A 26 -1.27 -13.94 16.44
N PRO A 27 -2.59 -13.77 16.65
CA PRO A 27 -3.34 -12.65 16.09
C PRO A 27 -3.15 -11.36 16.92
N GLY A 28 -3.47 -10.21 16.33
CA GLY A 28 -3.49 -8.92 17.03
C GLY A 28 -2.39 -7.95 16.60
N HIS A 29 -1.93 -8.03 15.35
CA HIS A 29 -0.84 -7.22 14.84
C HIS A 29 -1.32 -6.11 13.89
N GLU A 30 -0.61 -4.99 13.90
CA GLU A 30 -0.81 -3.94 12.92
C GLU A 30 -0.35 -4.42 11.54
N PHE A 31 -1.09 -4.06 10.49
CA PHE A 31 -0.74 -4.42 9.12
C PHE A 31 -1.11 -3.31 8.16
N VAL A 32 -0.22 -3.09 7.20
CA VAL A 32 -0.48 -2.46 5.91
C VAL A 32 0.24 -3.31 4.87
N GLY A 33 -0.44 -3.65 3.78
CA GLY A 33 0.17 -4.38 2.68
C GLY A 33 -0.77 -4.54 1.50
N VAL A 34 -0.22 -4.81 0.33
CA VAL A 34 -0.97 -4.94 -0.93
C VAL A 34 -1.07 -6.38 -1.42
N CYS A 35 -2.26 -6.76 -1.87
CA CYS A 35 -2.49 -7.95 -2.68
C CYS A 35 -2.68 -7.52 -4.14
N ILE A 36 -1.93 -8.13 -5.06
CA ILE A 36 -1.88 -7.77 -6.47
C ILE A 36 -2.48 -8.90 -7.30
N ASP A 37 -3.50 -8.57 -8.09
CA ASP A 37 -4.07 -9.44 -9.11
C ASP A 37 -3.75 -8.87 -10.50
N ASN A 38 -2.76 -9.46 -11.16
CA ASN A 38 -2.31 -9.07 -12.49
C ASN A 38 -3.31 -9.43 -13.60
N GLU A 39 -4.18 -10.43 -13.40
CA GLU A 39 -5.15 -10.84 -14.41
C GLU A 39 -6.28 -9.82 -14.54
N SER A 40 -6.76 -9.32 -13.40
CA SER A 40 -7.81 -8.31 -13.35
C SER A 40 -7.29 -6.87 -13.29
N LEU A 41 -5.97 -6.68 -13.24
CA LEU A 41 -5.31 -5.39 -12.99
C LEU A 41 -5.89 -4.70 -11.73
N CYS A 42 -6.10 -5.47 -10.67
CA CYS A 42 -6.63 -4.98 -9.41
C CYS A 42 -5.55 -5.09 -8.33
N ALA A 43 -5.45 -4.07 -7.48
CA ALA A 43 -4.64 -4.14 -6.27
C ALA A 43 -5.48 -3.75 -5.06
N THR A 44 -5.40 -4.54 -3.99
CA THR A 44 -6.13 -4.29 -2.74
C THR A 44 -5.13 -4.06 -1.62
N ILE A 45 -5.13 -2.84 -1.09
CA ILE A 45 -4.36 -2.47 0.10
C ILE A 45 -5.19 -2.85 1.33
N TYR A 46 -4.71 -3.84 2.08
CA TYR A 46 -5.29 -4.21 3.36
C TYR A 46 -4.63 -3.41 4.48
N HIS A 47 -5.42 -2.92 5.43
CA HIS A 47 -4.88 -2.12 6.52
C HIS A 47 -5.68 -2.29 7.82
N THR A 48 -5.01 -2.30 8.97
CA THR A 48 -5.67 -2.34 10.29
C THR A 48 -5.86 -0.95 10.90
N ARG A 49 -4.91 -0.05 10.61
CA ARG A 49 -4.91 1.35 11.07
C ARG A 49 -5.34 2.33 9.98
N LYS A 50 -5.33 3.62 10.30
CA LYS A 50 -5.53 4.68 9.31
C LYS A 50 -4.33 4.70 8.36
N LEU A 51 -4.60 4.74 7.06
CA LEU A 51 -3.58 4.92 6.03
C LEU A 51 -3.09 6.37 6.03
N LEU A 52 -1.77 6.53 5.96
CA LEU A 52 -1.05 7.76 5.68
C LEU A 52 -0.71 7.78 4.18
N ASP A 53 -0.41 8.97 3.65
CA ASP A 53 -0.04 9.11 2.23
C ASP A 53 1.20 8.26 1.90
N ASP A 54 2.10 8.13 2.86
CA ASP A 54 3.33 7.34 2.78
C ASP A 54 3.07 5.85 2.65
N ASP A 55 2.07 5.34 3.37
CA ASP A 55 1.65 3.95 3.26
C ASP A 55 1.08 3.68 1.86
N ILE A 56 0.20 4.57 1.39
CA ILE A 56 -0.42 4.42 0.07
C ILE A 56 0.65 4.47 -1.01
N LEU A 57 1.59 5.41 -0.92
CA LEU A 57 2.70 5.53 -1.87
C LEU A 57 3.57 4.27 -1.87
N HIS A 58 3.93 3.77 -0.69
CA HIS A 58 4.73 2.56 -0.52
C HIS A 58 4.05 1.36 -1.19
N GLU A 59 2.77 1.13 -0.89
CA GLU A 59 2.02 0.02 -1.48
C GLU A 59 1.83 0.17 -3.00
N LEU A 60 1.65 1.39 -3.51
CA LEU A 60 1.55 1.63 -4.95
C LEU A 60 2.86 1.39 -5.71
N LEU A 61 4.00 1.58 -5.04
CA LEU A 61 5.30 1.23 -5.61
C LEU A 61 5.44 -0.29 -5.77
N HIS A 62 4.97 -1.09 -4.79
CA HIS A 62 4.87 -2.54 -4.93
C HIS A 62 4.01 -2.96 -6.13
N VAL A 63 2.87 -2.30 -6.36
CA VAL A 63 2.03 -2.56 -7.55
C VAL A 63 2.78 -2.26 -8.84
N ARG A 64 3.50 -1.14 -8.87
CA ARG A 64 4.16 -0.65 -10.10
C ARG A 64 5.43 -1.41 -10.45
N PHE A 65 6.19 -1.82 -9.43
CA PHE A 65 7.52 -2.42 -9.54
C PHE A 65 7.58 -3.72 -8.73
N GLN A 66 6.80 -4.71 -9.17
CA GLN A 66 6.63 -5.99 -8.45
C GLN A 66 7.92 -6.81 -8.28
N ASP A 67 8.95 -6.52 -9.07
CA ASP A 67 10.27 -7.17 -8.98
C ASP A 67 11.22 -6.46 -8.00
N TRP A 68 10.81 -5.32 -7.42
CA TRP A 68 11.64 -4.60 -6.46
C TRP A 68 11.68 -5.31 -5.11
N THR A 69 12.84 -5.20 -4.48
CA THR A 69 13.01 -5.55 -3.07
C THR A 69 12.35 -4.50 -2.17
N GLU A 70 12.06 -4.90 -0.93
CA GLU A 70 11.54 -3.98 0.09
C GLU A 70 12.47 -2.76 0.29
N ASP A 71 13.79 -2.97 0.29
CA ASP A 71 14.78 -1.89 0.42
C ASP A 71 14.69 -0.86 -0.72
N GLU A 72 14.46 -1.33 -1.96
CA GLU A 72 14.28 -0.45 -3.12
C GLU A 72 13.00 0.36 -3.03
N VAL A 73 11.90 -0.26 -2.59
CA VAL A 73 10.61 0.41 -2.35
C VAL A 73 10.75 1.44 -1.24
N VAL A 74 11.32 1.08 -0.08
CA VAL A 74 11.57 2.00 1.05
C VAL A 74 12.39 3.21 0.61
N HIS A 75 13.49 2.98 -0.13
CA HIS A 75 14.34 4.07 -0.62
C HIS A 75 13.61 5.00 -1.59
N CYS A 76 12.77 4.45 -2.47
CA CYS A 76 11.98 5.24 -3.41
C CYS A 76 10.88 6.04 -2.70
N THR A 77 10.15 5.42 -1.76
CA THR A 77 9.14 6.06 -0.92
C THR A 77 9.73 7.29 -0.22
N ALA A 78 10.88 7.13 0.44
CA ALA A 78 11.56 8.23 1.15
C ALA A 78 11.99 9.37 0.20
N LYS A 79 12.50 9.04 -0.99
CA LYS A 79 12.88 10.04 -2.01
C LYS A 79 11.68 10.84 -2.52
N LEU A 80 10.58 10.15 -2.78
CA LEU A 80 9.36 10.78 -3.29
C LEU A 80 8.73 11.67 -2.22
N GLN A 81 8.65 11.21 -0.96
CA GLN A 81 8.23 12.05 0.17
C GLN A 81 9.01 13.35 0.27
N ALA A 82 10.34 13.28 0.19
CA ALA A 82 11.21 14.46 0.24
C ALA A 82 11.02 15.40 -0.96
N SER A 83 10.45 14.92 -2.05
CA SER A 83 10.26 15.66 -3.31
C SER A 83 8.83 16.20 -3.49
N PHE A 84 7.85 15.70 -2.73
CA PHE A 84 6.44 16.08 -2.85
C PHE A 84 6.05 17.13 -1.81
N ASP A 85 5.78 18.35 -2.29
CA ASP A 85 5.13 19.42 -1.52
C ASP A 85 3.62 19.09 -1.39
N HIS A 86 3.26 18.19 -0.47
CA HIS A 86 1.97 17.79 0.14
C HIS A 86 0.58 17.94 -0.54
N GLN A 87 0.41 18.48 -1.76
CA GLN A 87 -0.93 18.87 -2.29
C GLN A 87 -1.52 17.95 -3.38
N TRP A 88 -0.75 17.03 -3.97
CA TRP A 88 -1.23 16.26 -5.15
C TRP A 88 -2.00 14.97 -4.81
N ILE A 89 -1.57 14.16 -3.83
CA ILE A 89 -2.08 12.78 -3.64
C ILE A 89 -3.56 12.74 -3.24
N VAL A 90 -4.08 13.81 -2.61
CA VAL A 90 -5.45 13.86 -2.09
C VAL A 90 -6.51 13.98 -3.20
N SER A 91 -6.16 14.39 -4.42
CA SER A 91 -7.15 14.64 -5.48
C SER A 91 -7.59 13.39 -6.26
N GLU A 92 -6.71 12.40 -6.46
CA GLU A 92 -7.08 11.19 -7.23
C GLU A 92 -7.70 10.08 -6.37
N ALA A 93 -7.31 9.94 -5.10
CA ALA A 93 -7.86 8.91 -4.22
C ALA A 93 -9.29 9.22 -3.73
N ARG A 94 -9.71 10.49 -3.72
CA ARG A 94 -11.06 10.90 -3.27
C ARG A 94 -12.11 10.88 -4.38
N ALA A 95 -11.72 10.74 -5.64
CA ALA A 95 -12.64 10.69 -6.78
C ALA A 95 -13.26 9.30 -7.02
N ALA A 96 -12.83 8.28 -6.26
CA ALA A 96 -13.27 6.89 -6.40
C ALA A 96 -14.20 6.40 -5.26
N VAL A 97 -14.80 7.33 -4.50
CA VAL A 97 -15.81 7.05 -3.46
C VAL A 97 -17.20 7.46 -3.92
#